data_AF-A0A7V3JM14-F1
#
_entry.id   AF-A0A7V3JM14-F1
#
_cell.length_a   1.000
_cell.length_b   1.000
_cell.length_c   1.000
_cell.angle_alpha   90.00
_cell.angle_beta   90.00
_cell.angle_gamma   90.00
#
_symmetry.space_group_name_H-M   'P 1'
#
loop_
_entity.id
_entity.type
_entity.pdbx_description
1 polymer ?
#
loop_
_entity_poly.entity_id
_entity_poly.type
_entity_poly.pdbx_seq_one_letter_code
_entity_poly.pdbx_strand_id
1 'polypeptide(L)'
;MRTLFCTMCAAAIGLAAGHAFAEVTAEKSKQGVVIKIDGALFTEYLTRSGTKPILWPILGPTGKPMTRAYPMGELPGERKDHIHQRSLWFTHGSVNGITFWDEARTHGTIEHRRFTRIASGPVAIVAAENDWVGPDGRKICEDLRTLTFGTTGPTRWIDFDITLKASAGPVVFGDTKEGTMGLRVAETMKVDAKRGGRIVNSEGLTDAAAWGKRAAWV
;
A
#
# COMPACT_ATOMS: atom_id res chain seq x y z
N MET A 1 6.76 -70.62 -37.43
CA MET A 1 7.07 -69.26 -37.92
C MET A 1 6.67 -68.26 -36.83
N ARG A 2 7.51 -67.26 -36.60
CA ARG A 2 7.64 -66.44 -35.38
C ARG A 2 6.42 -65.53 -35.12
N THR A 3 5.93 -65.51 -33.89
CA THR A 3 4.98 -64.54 -33.35
C THR A 3 5.73 -63.25 -33.00
N LEU A 4 5.44 -62.14 -33.69
CA LEU A 4 5.96 -60.81 -33.35
C LEU A 4 5.04 -60.16 -32.29
N PHE A 5 5.58 -59.90 -31.10
CA PHE A 5 4.99 -58.97 -30.14
C PHE A 5 5.54 -57.56 -30.44
N CYS A 6 4.66 -56.65 -30.88
CA CYS A 6 4.98 -55.25 -31.08
C CYS A 6 4.69 -54.50 -29.78
N THR A 7 5.72 -54.18 -29.01
CA THR A 7 5.59 -53.40 -27.77
C THR A 7 5.55 -51.91 -28.12
N MET A 8 4.36 -51.30 -28.06
CA MET A 8 4.22 -49.84 -28.14
C MET A 8 4.76 -49.20 -26.85
N CYS A 9 5.88 -48.50 -26.97
CA CYS A 9 6.38 -47.62 -25.92
C CYS A 9 5.60 -46.29 -25.99
N ALA A 10 4.62 -46.11 -25.11
CA ALA A 10 3.93 -44.83 -24.96
C ALA A 10 4.87 -43.85 -24.21
N ALA A 11 5.45 -42.90 -24.94
CA ALA A 11 6.18 -41.80 -24.31
C ALA A 11 5.17 -40.84 -23.66
N ALA A 12 5.09 -40.86 -22.33
CA ALA A 12 4.34 -39.88 -21.57
C ALA A 12 5.06 -38.53 -21.64
N ILE A 13 4.58 -37.63 -22.50
CA ILE A 13 5.00 -36.23 -22.51
C ILE A 13 4.40 -35.60 -21.26
N GLY A 14 5.19 -35.49 -20.19
CA GLY A 14 4.82 -34.71 -19.02
C GLY A 14 4.76 -33.24 -19.40
N LEU A 15 3.56 -32.65 -19.44
CA LEU A 15 3.42 -31.20 -19.41
C LEU A 15 3.96 -30.73 -18.05
N ALA A 16 5.16 -30.15 -18.05
CA ALA A 16 5.58 -29.31 -16.95
C ALA A 16 4.63 -28.11 -16.92
N ALA A 17 3.68 -28.11 -15.98
CA ALA A 17 2.89 -26.92 -15.68
C ALA A 17 3.86 -25.86 -15.15
N GLY A 18 4.32 -24.99 -16.04
CA GLY A 18 4.97 -23.75 -15.62
C GLY A 18 4.02 -23.04 -14.68
N HIS A 19 4.46 -22.72 -13.47
CA HIS A 19 3.68 -21.87 -12.59
C HIS A 19 3.56 -20.52 -13.30
N ALA A 20 2.41 -20.26 -13.93
CA ALA A 20 2.13 -18.94 -14.46
C ALA A 20 2.14 -18.00 -13.25
N PHE A 21 3.07 -17.04 -13.26
CA PHE A 21 3.03 -15.95 -12.30
C PHE A 21 1.68 -15.25 -12.44
N ALA A 22 1.07 -14.87 -11.31
CA ALA A 22 -0.17 -14.11 -11.33
C ALA A 22 0.02 -12.86 -12.20
N GLU A 23 -0.98 -12.55 -13.04
CA GLU A 23 -0.92 -11.35 -13.85
C GLU A 23 -1.25 -10.14 -12.97
N VAL A 24 -0.34 -9.18 -12.88
CA VAL A 24 -0.57 -7.93 -12.13
C VAL A 24 -0.69 -6.78 -13.11
N THR A 25 -1.89 -6.18 -13.18
CA THR A 25 -2.15 -5.06 -14.08
C THR A 25 -2.15 -3.73 -13.34
N ALA A 26 -1.63 -2.69 -14.00
CA ALA A 26 -1.70 -1.31 -13.57
C ALA A 26 -2.42 -0.48 -14.64
N GLU A 27 -3.66 -0.09 -14.35
CA GLU A 27 -4.57 0.52 -15.32
C GLU A 27 -4.91 1.94 -14.88
N LYS A 28 -4.70 2.93 -15.75
CA LYS A 28 -5.11 4.32 -15.45
C LYS A 28 -6.62 4.40 -15.21
N SER A 29 -7.00 5.19 -14.22
CA SER A 29 -8.39 5.51 -13.90
C SER A 29 -8.59 7.04 -13.86
N LYS A 30 -9.83 7.48 -13.58
CA LYS A 30 -10.11 8.90 -13.33
C LYS A 30 -9.44 9.43 -12.05
N GLN A 31 -9.16 8.57 -11.08
CA GLN A 31 -8.63 8.95 -9.76
C GLN A 31 -7.12 8.69 -9.64
N GLY A 32 -6.58 7.78 -10.44
CA GLY A 32 -5.15 7.48 -10.51
C GLY A 32 -4.87 6.19 -11.26
N VAL A 33 -4.49 5.11 -10.55
CA VAL A 33 -4.11 3.82 -11.16
C VAL A 33 -4.70 2.66 -10.37
N VAL A 34 -5.57 1.89 -11.01
CA VAL A 34 -6.15 0.66 -10.50
C VAL A 34 -5.14 -0.48 -10.65
N ILE A 35 -4.91 -1.22 -9.57
CA ILE A 35 -4.07 -2.41 -9.53
C ILE A 35 -4.97 -3.64 -9.42
N LYS A 36 -4.80 -4.58 -10.34
CA LYS A 36 -5.49 -5.87 -10.30
C LYS A 36 -4.49 -7.02 -10.25
N ILE A 37 -4.91 -8.12 -9.64
CA ILE A 37 -4.20 -9.41 -9.64
C ILE A 37 -5.18 -10.43 -10.21
N ASP A 38 -4.80 -11.08 -11.30
CA ASP A 38 -5.64 -12.03 -12.06
C ASP A 38 -7.02 -11.44 -12.39
N GLY A 39 -7.03 -10.17 -12.81
CA GLY A 39 -8.25 -9.42 -13.16
C GLY A 39 -9.11 -8.95 -11.97
N ALA A 40 -8.82 -9.39 -10.74
CA ALA A 40 -9.53 -8.96 -9.55
C ALA A 40 -8.87 -7.73 -8.92
N LEU A 41 -9.68 -6.77 -8.43
CA LEU A 41 -9.17 -5.58 -7.75
C LEU A 41 -8.28 -5.96 -6.56
N PHE A 42 -7.07 -5.41 -6.54
CA PHE A 42 -6.19 -5.46 -5.37
C PHE A 42 -6.24 -4.13 -4.61
N THR A 43 -5.94 -3.03 -5.31
CA THR A 43 -5.99 -1.68 -4.75
C THR A 43 -6.08 -0.63 -5.85
N GLU A 44 -6.23 0.63 -5.49
CA GLU A 44 -6.09 1.76 -6.40
C GLU A 44 -5.16 2.80 -5.77
N TYR A 45 -4.15 3.23 -6.53
CA TYR A 45 -3.41 4.45 -6.22
C TYR A 45 -4.27 5.64 -6.56
N LEU A 46 -4.74 6.34 -5.53
CA LEU A 46 -5.47 7.59 -5.66
C LEU A 46 -4.47 8.74 -5.64
N THR A 47 -4.46 9.57 -6.68
CA THR A 47 -3.59 10.76 -6.76
C THR A 47 -3.94 11.79 -5.68
N ARG A 48 -5.19 11.78 -5.20
CA ARG A 48 -5.64 12.62 -4.10
C ARG A 48 -6.74 11.93 -3.28
N SER A 49 -6.56 11.90 -1.96
CA SER A 49 -7.59 11.61 -0.97
C SER A 49 -7.34 12.49 0.26
N GLY A 50 -8.25 13.43 0.52
CA GLY A 50 -7.98 14.51 1.46
C GLY A 50 -6.81 15.35 0.98
N THR A 51 -5.70 15.27 1.71
CA THR A 51 -4.50 16.12 1.52
C THR A 51 -3.29 15.37 0.96
N LYS A 52 -3.48 14.15 0.44
CA LYS A 52 -2.37 13.25 0.09
C LYS A 52 -2.75 12.16 -0.91
N PRO A 53 -1.79 11.59 -1.65
CA PRO A 53 -1.99 10.35 -2.39
C PRO A 53 -2.00 9.14 -1.44
N ILE A 54 -2.84 8.15 -1.73
CA ILE A 54 -3.01 6.94 -0.90
C ILE A 54 -3.21 5.69 -1.77
N LEU A 55 -3.13 4.51 -1.15
CA LEU A 55 -3.68 3.27 -1.71
C LEU A 55 -5.00 2.91 -1.04
N TRP A 56 -6.10 2.84 -1.79
CA TRP A 56 -7.41 2.42 -1.24
C TRP A 56 -8.38 1.91 -2.34
N PRO A 57 -9.21 0.89 -2.05
CA PRO A 57 -9.14 -0.01 -0.89
C PRO A 57 -7.91 -0.93 -0.99
N ILE A 58 -7.49 -1.61 0.09
CA ILE A 58 -6.57 -2.75 -0.01
C ILE A 58 -7.38 -4.02 0.22
N LEU A 59 -7.45 -4.88 -0.80
CA LEU A 59 -8.19 -6.14 -0.75
C LEU A 59 -7.25 -7.33 -0.60
N GLY A 60 -7.49 -8.16 0.41
CA GLY A 60 -6.73 -9.37 0.65
C GLY A 60 -6.99 -10.46 -0.40
N PRO A 61 -6.27 -11.60 -0.36
CA PRO A 61 -6.44 -12.71 -1.29
C PRO A 61 -7.87 -13.29 -1.37
N THR A 62 -8.67 -13.09 -0.31
CA THR A 62 -10.06 -13.54 -0.23
C THR A 62 -11.07 -12.49 -0.71
N GLY A 63 -10.60 -11.37 -1.28
CA GLY A 63 -11.45 -10.24 -1.71
C GLY A 63 -11.97 -9.36 -0.57
N LYS A 64 -11.66 -9.70 0.69
CA LYS A 64 -12.07 -8.92 1.86
C LYS A 64 -11.20 -7.66 2.03
N PRO A 65 -11.77 -6.52 2.47
CA PRO A 65 -11.01 -5.32 2.76
C PRO A 65 -10.09 -5.52 3.97
N MET A 66 -8.81 -5.19 3.79
CA MET A 66 -7.79 -5.20 4.84
C MET A 66 -7.67 -3.83 5.53
N THR A 67 -8.09 -2.77 4.84
CA THR A 67 -8.11 -1.40 5.33
C THR A 67 -9.53 -0.93 5.56
N ARG A 68 -9.69 0.02 6.48
CA ARG A 68 -10.95 0.69 6.77
C ARG A 68 -11.51 1.41 5.52
N ALA A 69 -12.84 1.50 5.39
CA ALA A 69 -13.47 2.27 4.32
C ALA A 69 -13.50 3.78 4.60
N TYR A 70 -13.90 4.19 5.81
CA TYR A 70 -13.96 5.60 6.18
C TYR A 70 -12.56 6.25 6.22
N PRO A 71 -12.38 7.48 5.68
CA PRO A 71 -13.41 8.37 5.10
C PRO A 71 -13.58 8.27 3.57
N MET A 72 -12.92 7.32 2.89
CA MET A 72 -13.00 7.18 1.43
C MET A 72 -14.30 6.52 0.96
N GLY A 73 -14.92 5.75 1.83
CA GLY A 73 -16.24 5.15 1.63
C GLY A 73 -16.93 4.91 2.97
N GLU A 74 -18.05 4.19 2.93
CA GLU A 74 -18.84 3.87 4.12
C GLU A 74 -19.00 2.36 4.28
N LEU A 75 -18.77 1.87 5.50
CA LEU A 75 -19.07 0.50 5.91
C LEU A 75 -19.86 0.54 7.23
N PRO A 76 -20.93 -0.26 7.38
CA PRO A 76 -21.70 -0.32 8.62
C PRO A 76 -20.83 -0.65 9.82
N GLY A 77 -21.01 0.13 10.89
CA GLY A 77 -20.30 -0.06 12.16
C GLY A 77 -18.90 0.57 12.22
N GLU A 78 -18.39 1.16 11.12
CA GLU A 78 -17.16 1.95 11.22
C GLU A 78 -17.42 3.28 11.93
N ARG A 79 -16.51 3.68 12.81
CA ARG A 79 -16.57 5.02 13.42
C ARG A 79 -16.41 6.09 12.33
N LYS A 80 -16.78 7.34 12.62
CA LYS A 80 -16.49 8.48 11.74
C LYS A 80 -15.51 9.41 12.45
N ASP A 81 -14.28 8.92 12.61
CA ASP A 81 -13.19 9.53 13.37
C ASP A 81 -11.89 9.53 12.55
N HIS A 82 -10.93 10.39 12.94
CA HIS A 82 -9.59 10.43 12.36
C HIS A 82 -9.60 10.50 10.82
N ILE A 83 -10.26 11.51 10.26
CA ILE A 83 -10.40 11.71 8.80
C ILE A 83 -9.06 11.72 8.04
N HIS A 84 -7.96 12.00 8.74
CA HIS A 84 -6.62 11.98 8.18
C HIS A 84 -6.03 10.56 8.00
N GLN A 85 -6.60 9.52 8.63
CA GLN A 85 -6.11 8.14 8.55
C GLN A 85 -6.72 7.40 7.37
N ARG A 86 -6.08 7.54 6.21
CA ARG A 86 -6.61 7.13 4.91
C ARG A 86 -5.89 5.92 4.33
N SER A 87 -6.31 4.72 4.76
CA SER A 87 -5.84 3.44 4.22
C SER A 87 -4.33 3.22 4.31
N LEU A 88 -3.56 3.30 3.22
CA LEU A 88 -2.09 3.23 3.23
C LEU A 88 -1.50 4.50 2.62
N TRP A 89 -0.66 5.21 3.38
CA TRP A 89 -0.08 6.50 3.00
C TRP A 89 1.32 6.72 3.56
N PHE A 90 2.06 7.64 2.94
CA PHE A 90 3.33 8.16 3.44
C PHE A 90 3.23 9.68 3.60
N THR A 91 3.47 10.17 4.82
CA THR A 91 3.45 11.59 5.20
C THR A 91 4.40 11.81 6.37
N HIS A 92 4.33 12.93 7.09
CA HIS A 92 4.96 13.06 8.39
C HIS A 92 4.25 14.13 9.24
N GLY A 93 4.35 14.04 10.57
CA GLY A 93 3.66 14.95 11.48
C GLY A 93 4.31 16.32 11.65
N SER A 94 5.60 16.47 11.31
CA SER A 94 6.32 17.75 11.41
C SER A 94 7.45 17.85 10.37
N VAL A 95 7.19 18.52 9.26
CA VAL A 95 8.21 18.86 8.23
C VAL A 95 8.38 20.36 8.20
N ASN A 96 9.55 20.87 8.63
CA ASN A 96 9.79 22.29 8.87
C ASN A 96 8.70 22.94 9.77
N GLY A 97 8.20 22.19 10.77
CA GLY A 97 7.13 22.64 11.67
C GLY A 97 5.71 22.55 11.09
N ILE A 98 5.55 22.06 9.85
CA ILE A 98 4.25 21.89 9.19
C ILE A 98 3.82 20.43 9.30
N THR A 99 2.57 20.19 9.70
CA THR A 99 2.00 18.84 9.67
C THR A 99 1.50 18.47 8.28
N PHE A 100 1.93 17.31 7.77
CA PHE A 100 1.37 16.67 6.57
C PHE A 100 0.54 15.43 6.93
N TRP A 101 0.44 15.12 8.23
CA TRP A 101 -0.32 13.99 8.75
C TRP A 101 -1.79 14.34 8.93
N ASP A 102 -2.07 15.40 9.69
CA ASP A 102 -3.44 15.81 10.04
C ASP A 102 -4.13 16.56 8.89
N GLU A 103 -5.46 16.67 8.97
CA GLU A 103 -6.35 17.40 8.05
C GLU A 103 -7.15 18.50 8.79
N ALA A 104 -6.69 18.90 9.97
CA ALA A 104 -7.23 20.04 10.73
C ALA A 104 -6.77 21.40 10.17
N ARG A 105 -7.17 22.53 10.78
CA ARG A 105 -6.75 23.86 10.27
C ARG A 105 -5.21 23.97 10.24
N THR A 106 -4.69 24.56 9.16
CA THR A 106 -3.25 24.82 8.89
C THR A 106 -2.37 23.57 8.73
N HIS A 107 -2.72 22.69 7.79
CA HIS A 107 -1.91 21.55 7.37
C HIS A 107 -1.16 21.83 6.05
N GLY A 108 -0.11 21.07 5.80
CA GLY A 108 0.49 20.92 4.47
C GLY A 108 -0.29 19.92 3.61
N THR A 109 -0.04 19.91 2.31
CA THR A 109 -0.67 19.01 1.34
C THR A 109 0.40 18.37 0.47
N ILE A 110 0.30 17.06 0.25
CA ILE A 110 1.14 16.35 -0.71
C ILE A 110 0.38 16.31 -2.04
N GLU A 111 0.85 17.09 -2.99
CA GLU A 111 0.24 17.28 -4.30
C GLU A 111 0.87 16.33 -5.31
N HIS A 112 0.08 15.39 -5.84
CA HIS A 112 0.53 14.55 -6.95
C HIS A 112 0.78 15.40 -8.21
N ARG A 113 1.99 15.34 -8.76
CA ARG A 113 2.33 16.09 -9.98
C ARG A 113 2.10 15.26 -11.23
N ARG A 114 2.71 14.09 -11.29
CA ARG A 114 2.60 13.19 -12.45
C ARG A 114 3.05 11.77 -12.09
N PHE A 115 2.53 10.82 -12.86
CA PHE A 115 3.12 9.50 -12.97
C PHE A 115 4.39 9.57 -13.83
N THR A 116 5.47 8.94 -13.34
CA THR A 116 6.73 8.75 -14.08
C THR A 116 6.82 7.35 -14.68
N ARG A 117 6.10 6.37 -14.11
CA ARG A 117 5.98 5.02 -14.66
C ARG A 117 4.67 4.37 -14.23
N ILE A 118 4.02 3.70 -15.17
CA ILE A 118 2.93 2.76 -14.92
C ILE A 118 3.24 1.52 -15.75
N ALA A 119 3.37 0.36 -15.12
CA ALA A 119 3.70 -0.87 -15.83
C ALA A 119 2.94 -2.05 -15.22
N SER A 120 2.40 -2.89 -16.10
CA SER A 120 1.85 -4.22 -15.78
C SER A 120 2.92 -5.29 -16.02
N GLY A 121 2.74 -6.48 -15.46
CA GLY A 121 3.64 -7.62 -15.67
C GLY A 121 3.52 -8.66 -14.56
N PRO A 122 4.58 -9.47 -14.32
CA PRO A 122 4.67 -10.35 -13.15
C PRO A 122 4.58 -9.59 -11.82
N VAL A 123 4.94 -8.31 -11.86
CA VAL A 123 4.66 -7.30 -10.84
C VAL A 123 4.13 -6.05 -11.55
N ALA A 124 3.27 -5.30 -10.88
CA ALA A 124 2.88 -3.97 -11.33
C ALA A 124 3.74 -2.90 -10.65
N ILE A 125 4.01 -1.82 -11.37
CA ILE A 125 4.76 -0.67 -10.86
C ILE A 125 3.95 0.61 -11.08
N VAL A 126 3.85 1.42 -10.03
CA VAL A 126 3.38 2.81 -10.11
C VAL A 126 4.44 3.71 -9.50
N ALA A 127 5.07 4.55 -10.33
CA ALA A 127 5.99 5.58 -9.88
C ALA A 127 5.41 6.98 -10.14
N ALA A 128 5.60 7.87 -9.18
CA ALA A 128 5.08 9.23 -9.22
C ALA A 128 6.02 10.24 -8.56
N GLU A 129 5.88 11.50 -8.96
CA GLU A 129 6.48 12.64 -8.27
C GLU A 129 5.40 13.45 -7.57
N ASN A 130 5.68 13.89 -6.35
CA ASN A 130 4.75 14.66 -5.54
C ASN A 130 5.46 15.86 -4.91
N ASP A 131 4.73 16.95 -4.73
CA ASP A 131 5.19 18.17 -4.08
C ASP A 131 4.58 18.26 -2.69
N TRP A 132 5.42 18.55 -1.69
CA TRP A 132 4.96 18.81 -0.33
C TRP A 132 4.80 20.31 -0.21
N VAL A 133 3.56 20.79 -0.14
CA VAL A 133 3.20 22.21 -0.16
C VAL A 133 2.69 22.61 1.22
N GLY A 134 3.23 23.69 1.78
CA GLY A 134 2.78 24.26 3.05
C GLY A 134 1.41 24.94 2.94
N PRO A 135 0.79 25.30 4.08
CA PRO A 135 -0.51 25.97 4.11
C PRO A 135 -0.53 27.36 3.43
N ASP A 136 0.63 27.95 3.21
CA ASP A 136 0.83 29.21 2.50
C ASP A 136 1.06 29.05 0.99
N GLY A 137 0.95 27.82 0.47
CA GLY A 137 1.15 27.51 -0.94
C GLY A 137 2.62 27.37 -1.35
N ARG A 138 3.58 27.56 -0.43
CA ARG A 138 5.00 27.37 -0.74
C ARG A 138 5.38 25.91 -0.69
N LYS A 139 6.16 25.49 -1.69
CA LYS A 139 6.76 24.16 -1.73
C LYS A 139 7.85 24.04 -0.65
N ILE A 140 7.82 22.92 0.07
CA ILE A 140 8.78 22.57 1.12
C ILE A 140 9.78 21.55 0.62
N CYS A 141 9.30 20.49 -0.02
CA CYS A 141 10.13 19.42 -0.57
C CYS A 141 9.40 18.67 -1.70
N GLU A 142 10.07 17.68 -2.28
CA GLU A 142 9.48 16.71 -3.21
C GLU A 142 9.63 15.30 -2.65
N ASP A 143 8.73 14.41 -3.01
CA ASP A 143 9.02 12.98 -3.01
C ASP A 143 8.96 12.38 -4.42
N LEU A 144 9.88 11.45 -4.65
CA LEU A 144 9.73 10.43 -5.67
C LEU A 144 9.30 9.16 -4.97
N ARG A 145 8.19 8.56 -5.40
CA ARG A 145 7.73 7.28 -4.85
C ARG A 145 7.56 6.24 -5.94
N THR A 146 7.95 5.02 -5.64
CA THR A 146 7.72 3.84 -6.47
C THR A 146 7.00 2.81 -5.64
N LEU A 147 5.84 2.37 -6.10
CA LEU A 147 5.06 1.32 -5.49
C LEU A 147 5.08 0.11 -6.41
N THR A 148 5.50 -1.03 -5.86
CA THR A 148 5.54 -2.30 -6.58
C THR A 148 4.52 -3.25 -5.97
N PHE A 149 3.75 -3.92 -6.82
CA PHE A 149 2.66 -4.80 -6.40
C PHE A 149 2.91 -6.19 -6.96
N GLY A 150 2.77 -7.21 -6.14
CA GLY A 150 2.99 -8.57 -6.59
C GLY A 150 2.40 -9.63 -5.66
N THR A 151 2.72 -10.87 -6.00
CA THR A 151 2.31 -12.05 -5.24
C THR A 151 3.50 -12.95 -4.93
N THR A 152 3.39 -13.70 -3.84
CA THR A 152 4.29 -14.83 -3.52
C THR A 152 3.42 -15.98 -3.02
N GLY A 153 3.14 -16.95 -3.90
CA GLY A 153 2.13 -17.96 -3.65
C GLY A 153 0.76 -17.33 -3.38
N PRO A 154 0.09 -17.63 -2.25
CA PRO A 154 -1.21 -17.04 -1.92
C PRO A 154 -1.12 -15.61 -1.35
N THR A 155 0.08 -15.12 -1.08
CA THR A 155 0.30 -13.81 -0.45
C THR A 155 0.31 -12.71 -1.48
N ARG A 156 -0.29 -11.57 -1.14
CA ARG A 156 -0.17 -10.31 -1.89
C ARG A 156 0.75 -9.37 -1.10
N TRP A 157 1.60 -8.64 -1.79
CA TRP A 157 2.49 -7.68 -1.17
C TRP A 157 2.48 -6.35 -1.92
N ILE A 158 2.80 -5.29 -1.19
CA ILE A 158 3.00 -3.94 -1.67
C ILE A 158 4.37 -3.54 -1.16
N ASP A 159 5.28 -3.21 -2.07
CA ASP A 159 6.55 -2.61 -1.74
C ASP A 159 6.47 -1.10 -1.98
N PHE A 160 7.09 -0.31 -1.12
CA PHE A 160 6.97 1.15 -1.12
C PHE A 160 8.34 1.79 -0.96
N ASP A 161 8.91 2.21 -2.08
CA ASP A 161 10.13 3.00 -2.13
C ASP A 161 9.79 4.48 -2.14
N ILE A 162 10.49 5.26 -1.31
CA ILE A 162 10.36 6.72 -1.32
C ILE A 162 11.71 7.41 -1.18
N THR A 163 11.91 8.42 -2.00
CA THR A 163 13.04 9.34 -1.92
C THR A 163 12.52 10.75 -1.70
N LEU A 164 12.84 11.33 -0.55
CA LEU A 164 12.55 12.73 -0.24
C LEU A 164 13.70 13.61 -0.74
N LYS A 165 13.36 14.71 -1.41
CA LYS A 165 14.33 15.68 -1.94
C LYS A 165 14.07 17.05 -1.33
N ALA A 166 15.11 17.61 -0.72
CA ALA A 166 15.15 18.99 -0.23
C ALA A 166 15.24 20.00 -1.40
N SER A 167 14.21 20.02 -2.24
CA SER A 167 14.16 20.74 -3.52
C SER A 167 13.87 22.23 -3.40
N ALA A 168 13.38 22.69 -2.25
CA ALA A 168 13.00 24.08 -1.99
C ALA A 168 13.73 24.69 -0.78
N GLY A 169 14.87 24.10 -0.37
CA GLY A 169 15.67 24.51 0.79
C GLY A 169 15.83 23.40 1.82
N PRO A 170 16.44 23.68 2.98
CA PRO A 170 16.60 22.71 4.05
C PRO A 170 15.26 22.11 4.50
N VAL A 171 15.26 20.79 4.73
CA VAL A 171 14.08 20.04 5.18
C VAL A 171 14.43 19.33 6.47
N VAL A 172 13.68 19.61 7.53
CA VAL A 172 13.82 19.02 8.85
C VAL A 172 12.55 18.22 9.15
N PHE A 173 12.74 16.93 9.40
CA PHE A 173 11.71 16.05 9.97
C PHE A 173 11.85 16.11 11.48
N GLY A 174 10.89 16.75 12.15
CA GLY A 174 10.90 16.94 13.59
C GLY A 174 10.17 15.83 14.34
N ASP A 175 10.41 15.75 15.66
CA ASP A 175 9.70 14.82 16.51
C ASP A 175 8.19 15.07 16.49
N THR A 176 7.42 13.99 16.43
CA THR A 176 5.97 14.02 16.43
C THR A 176 5.42 12.74 17.08
N LYS A 177 4.20 12.82 17.61
CA LYS A 177 3.46 11.64 18.07
C LYS A 177 2.93 10.77 16.92
N GLU A 178 2.99 11.29 15.70
CA GLU A 178 2.50 10.65 14.47
C GLU A 178 3.60 9.87 13.76
N GLY A 179 3.22 8.97 12.84
CA GLY A 179 4.17 8.19 12.04
C GLY A 179 4.59 8.87 10.73
N THR A 180 5.48 8.22 9.98
CA THR A 180 5.87 8.62 8.61
C THR A 180 5.22 7.71 7.54
N MET A 181 4.94 6.45 7.90
CA MET A 181 4.21 5.48 7.09
C MET A 181 2.98 5.01 7.87
N GLY A 182 1.80 5.14 7.29
CA GLY A 182 0.53 4.81 7.95
C GLY A 182 -0.24 3.72 7.22
N LEU A 183 -0.74 2.73 7.98
CA LEU A 183 -1.69 1.72 7.51
C LEU A 183 -2.89 1.66 8.48
N ARG A 184 -4.06 2.12 8.01
CA ARG A 184 -5.32 2.06 8.77
C ARG A 184 -6.06 0.76 8.46
N VAL A 185 -5.78 -0.26 9.27
CA VAL A 185 -6.42 -1.58 9.16
C VAL A 185 -7.93 -1.52 9.40
N ALA A 186 -8.66 -2.50 8.86
CA ALA A 186 -10.10 -2.65 9.03
C ALA A 186 -10.50 -2.74 10.51
N GLU A 187 -11.69 -2.25 10.87
CA GLU A 187 -12.17 -2.26 12.26
C GLU A 187 -12.23 -3.66 12.89
N THR A 188 -12.46 -4.68 12.06
CA THR A 188 -12.46 -6.09 12.46
C THR A 188 -11.12 -6.60 12.96
N MET A 189 -10.02 -5.90 12.63
CA MET A 189 -8.65 -6.25 13.02
C MET A 189 -8.17 -5.51 14.27
N LYS A 190 -8.97 -4.59 14.83
CA LYS A 190 -8.61 -3.93 16.10
C LYS A 190 -8.55 -4.97 17.22
N VAL A 191 -7.51 -4.91 18.04
CA VAL A 191 -7.35 -5.76 19.23
C VAL A 191 -8.59 -5.65 20.14
N ASP A 192 -9.01 -4.41 20.42
CA ASP A 192 -10.15 -4.13 21.31
C ASP A 192 -11.51 -4.48 20.70
N ALA A 193 -11.58 -4.74 19.39
CA ALA A 193 -12.82 -5.25 18.79
C ALA A 193 -13.10 -6.69 19.23
N LYS A 194 -12.11 -7.41 19.78
CA LYS A 194 -12.23 -8.82 20.23
C LYS A 194 -12.74 -9.76 19.13
N ARG A 195 -12.35 -9.48 17.88
CA ARG A 195 -12.74 -10.25 16.66
C ARG A 195 -11.58 -11.05 16.06
N GLY A 196 -10.48 -11.22 16.82
CA GLY A 196 -9.32 -12.02 16.44
C GLY A 196 -8.11 -11.23 15.93
N GLY A 197 -8.20 -9.89 15.81
CA GLY A 197 -7.05 -9.04 15.53
C GLY A 197 -6.01 -9.05 16.65
N ARG A 198 -4.73 -9.07 16.29
CA ARG A 198 -3.59 -9.08 17.22
C ARG A 198 -2.47 -8.20 16.67
N ILE A 199 -1.73 -7.56 17.57
CA ILE A 199 -0.43 -6.95 17.23
C ILE A 199 0.64 -7.94 17.64
N VAL A 200 1.64 -8.15 16.78
CA VAL A 200 2.84 -8.94 17.07
C VAL A 200 4.05 -8.18 16.56
N ASN A 201 5.18 -8.24 17.28
CA ASN A 201 6.45 -7.68 16.82
C ASN A 201 7.54 -8.77 16.71
N SER A 202 8.72 -8.40 16.20
CA SER A 202 9.85 -9.33 16.00
C SER A 202 10.37 -9.97 17.29
N GLU A 203 10.12 -9.32 18.43
CA GLU A 203 10.57 -9.79 19.75
C GLU A 203 9.56 -10.74 20.40
N GLY A 204 8.48 -11.11 19.68
CA GLY A 204 7.42 -11.97 20.20
C GLY A 204 6.45 -11.26 21.16
N LEU A 205 6.54 -9.93 21.32
CA LEU A 205 5.58 -9.18 22.12
C LEU A 205 4.24 -9.08 21.39
N THR A 206 3.15 -9.04 22.16
CA THR A 206 1.79 -8.98 21.63
C THR A 206 0.98 -7.80 22.17
N ASP A 207 0.09 -7.27 21.34
CA ASP A 207 -0.92 -6.26 21.72
C ASP A 207 -0.32 -5.07 22.48
N ALA A 208 -0.84 -4.75 23.68
CA ALA A 208 -0.35 -3.63 24.50
C ALA A 208 1.15 -3.73 24.83
N ALA A 209 1.69 -4.95 24.95
CA ALA A 209 3.11 -5.15 25.21
C ALA A 209 3.97 -4.84 23.99
N ALA A 210 3.43 -4.97 22.77
CA ALA A 210 4.12 -4.63 21.53
C ALA A 210 4.05 -3.14 21.18
N TRP A 211 3.05 -2.42 21.69
CA TRP A 211 2.81 -1.02 21.33
C TRP A 211 4.00 -0.11 21.69
N GLY A 212 4.50 0.64 20.70
CA GLY A 212 5.60 1.59 20.88
C GLY A 212 6.95 0.96 21.23
N LYS A 213 7.09 -0.38 21.12
CA LYS A 213 8.36 -1.07 21.33
C LYS A 213 9.14 -1.16 20.03
N ARG A 214 10.47 -1.00 20.12
CA ARG A 214 11.39 -1.28 19.01
C ARG A 214 11.21 -2.73 18.56
N ALA A 215 11.40 -2.95 17.27
CA ALA A 215 11.34 -4.26 16.64
C ALA A 215 12.38 -4.30 15.51
N ALA A 216 12.98 -5.45 15.24
CA ALA A 216 14.11 -5.61 14.31
C ALA A 216 13.85 -5.09 12.88
N TRP A 217 12.59 -5.00 12.48
CA TRP A 217 12.17 -4.47 11.17
C TRP A 217 11.99 -2.94 11.11
N VAL A 218 12.20 -2.20 12.21
CA VAL A 218 12.08 -0.72 12.30
C VAL A 218 13.18 -0.10 13.16
#